data_AF-A0A519TL91-F1
#
_entry.id   AF-A0A519TL91-F1
#
_cell.length_a   1.000
_cell.length_b   1.000
_cell.length_c   1.000
_cell.angle_alpha   90.00
_cell.angle_beta   90.00
_cell.angle_gamma   90.00
#
_symmetry.space_group_name_H-M   'P 1'
#
loop_
_entity.id
_entity.type
_entity.pdbx_description
1 polymer ?
#
loop_
_entity_poly.entity_id
_entity_poly.type
_entity_poly.pdbx_seq_one_letter_code
_entity_poly.pdbx_strand_id
1 'polypeptide(L)'
;MKIKHTLCVLFLSVIGGSVFAQSLPNDNLEMIARKDVKNFKLSKADLKLYRKGKSDRTSDYFKPTPSNVSNPALLKDSTYVKMYRNFAYSKTSHRKGAGEYIIIAGAIVVLAGISALITL
;
A
#
# COMPACT_ATOMS: atom_id res chain seq x y z
N MET A 1 -14.98 -56.70 4.69
CA MET A 1 -15.23 -55.75 3.58
C MET A 1 -14.36 -54.48 3.72
N LYS A 2 -13.02 -54.58 3.67
CA LYS A 2 -12.11 -53.42 3.88
C LYS A 2 -11.37 -52.95 2.62
N ILE A 3 -11.43 -53.71 1.53
CA ILE A 3 -10.68 -53.48 0.28
C ILE A 3 -11.25 -52.32 -0.56
N LYS A 4 -12.55 -52.04 -0.45
CA LYS A 4 -13.23 -51.01 -1.26
C LYS A 4 -12.80 -49.58 -0.92
N HIS A 5 -12.51 -49.31 0.36
CA HIS A 5 -12.13 -47.97 0.81
C HIS A 5 -10.66 -47.66 0.50
N THR A 6 -9.79 -48.66 0.56
CA THR A 6 -8.36 -48.50 0.22
C THR A 6 -8.18 -48.14 -1.27
N LEU A 7 -9.01 -48.70 -2.14
CA LEU A 7 -8.96 -48.41 -3.59
C LEU A 7 -9.41 -46.97 -3.91
N CYS A 8 -10.39 -46.44 -3.17
CA CYS A 8 -10.85 -45.05 -3.33
C CYS A 8 -9.78 -44.04 -2.91
N VAL A 9 -9.01 -44.33 -1.86
CA VAL A 9 -7.92 -43.45 -1.38
C VAL A 9 -6.77 -43.41 -2.40
N LEU A 10 -6.46 -44.55 -3.02
CA LEU A 10 -5.40 -44.63 -4.05
C LEU A 10 -5.78 -43.88 -5.33
N PHE A 11 -7.06 -43.83 -5.69
CA PHE A 11 -7.53 -43.10 -6.88
C PHE A 11 -7.52 -41.58 -6.68
N LEU A 12 -7.72 -41.10 -5.45
CA LEU A 12 -7.69 -39.68 -5.11
C LEU A 12 -6.28 -39.08 -5.07
N SER A 13 -5.24 -39.88 -4.82
CA SER A 13 -3.85 -39.36 -4.78
C SER A 13 -3.28 -39.07 -6.18
N VAL A 14 -3.82 -39.70 -7.22
CA VAL A 14 -3.36 -39.51 -8.61
C VAL A 14 -3.93 -38.21 -9.22
N ILE A 15 -4.98 -37.64 -8.64
CA ILE A 15 -5.64 -36.40 -9.09
C ILE A 15 -5.07 -35.17 -8.36
N GLY A 16 -3.95 -35.32 -7.64
CA GLY A 16 -3.13 -34.20 -7.17
C GLY A 16 -2.39 -33.52 -8.33
N GLY A 17 -3.15 -33.06 -9.33
CA GLY A 17 -2.64 -32.37 -10.50
C GLY A 17 -1.88 -31.12 -10.06
N SER A 18 -0.70 -30.95 -10.64
CA SER A 18 0.18 -29.81 -10.45
C SER A 18 -0.61 -28.52 -10.70
N VAL A 19 -1.02 -27.83 -9.64
CA VAL A 19 -1.54 -26.47 -9.74
C VAL A 19 -0.35 -25.59 -10.10
N PHE A 20 -0.09 -25.44 -11.40
CA PHE A 20 0.77 -24.39 -11.90
C PHE A 20 0.06 -23.06 -11.68
N ALA A 21 0.37 -22.42 -10.55
CA ALA A 21 0.07 -21.02 -10.36
C ALA A 21 0.80 -20.25 -11.48
N GLN A 22 0.04 -19.78 -12.48
CA GLN A 22 0.59 -18.94 -13.53
C GLN A 22 1.06 -17.63 -12.90
N SER A 23 2.37 -17.48 -12.72
CA SER A 23 2.98 -16.18 -12.46
C SER A 23 2.91 -15.37 -13.73
N LEU A 24 1.76 -14.76 -14.01
CA LEU A 24 1.65 -13.68 -14.99
C LEU A 24 2.74 -12.65 -14.66
N PRO A 25 3.46 -12.10 -15.66
CA PRO A 25 4.51 -11.11 -15.43
C PRO A 25 3.88 -9.81 -14.89
N ASN A 26 3.67 -9.77 -13.58
CA ASN A 26 3.17 -8.63 -12.81
C ASN A 26 4.16 -7.48 -12.80
N ASP A 27 5.44 -7.74 -13.14
CA ASP A 27 6.51 -6.75 -13.14
C ASP A 27 6.17 -5.51 -13.97
N ASN A 28 5.45 -5.69 -15.08
CA ASN A 28 5.00 -4.57 -15.90
C ASN A 28 3.90 -3.76 -15.21
N LEU A 29 2.91 -4.42 -14.59
CA LEU A 29 1.85 -3.76 -13.85
C LEU A 29 2.37 -3.03 -12.61
N GLU A 30 3.33 -3.63 -11.91
CA GLU A 30 3.99 -3.00 -10.76
C GLU A 30 4.73 -1.74 -11.18
N MET A 31 5.51 -1.81 -12.26
CA MET A 31 6.23 -0.66 -12.81
C MET A 31 5.27 0.46 -13.23
N ILE A 32 4.16 0.12 -13.91
CA ILE A 32 3.14 1.09 -14.33
C ILE A 32 2.50 1.72 -13.10
N ALA A 33 2.05 0.92 -12.12
CA ALA A 33 1.45 1.43 -10.89
C ALA A 33 2.41 2.35 -10.13
N ARG A 34 3.70 1.99 -10.05
CA ARG A 34 4.73 2.81 -9.42
C ARG A 34 4.94 4.14 -10.14
N LYS A 35 4.91 4.13 -11.48
CA LYS A 35 5.02 5.34 -12.31
C LYS A 35 3.81 6.25 -12.10
N ASP A 36 2.60 5.71 -12.16
CA ASP A 36 1.35 6.46 -12.02
C ASP A 36 1.23 7.10 -10.62
N VAL A 37 1.63 6.37 -9.56
CA VAL A 37 1.61 6.88 -8.18
C VAL A 37 2.54 8.09 -7.95
N LYS A 38 3.54 8.34 -8.81
CA LYS A 38 4.38 9.54 -8.67
C LYS A 38 3.56 10.83 -8.71
N ASN A 39 2.48 10.84 -9.48
CA ASN A 39 1.60 12.00 -9.61
C ASN A 39 0.46 12.01 -8.57
N PHE A 40 0.28 10.90 -7.84
CA PHE A 40 -0.72 10.81 -6.78
C PHE A 40 -0.44 11.81 -5.65
N LYS A 41 -1.46 12.59 -5.29
CA LYS A 41 -1.43 13.51 -4.15
C LYS A 41 -2.77 13.49 -3.44
N LEU A 42 -2.74 13.18 -2.15
CA LEU A 42 -3.93 13.30 -1.30
C LEU A 42 -4.33 14.76 -1.15
N SER A 43 -5.64 15.04 -1.16
CA SER A 43 -6.14 16.39 -0.86
C SER A 43 -5.77 16.77 0.58
N LYS A 44 -5.68 18.08 0.88
CA LYS A 44 -5.36 18.53 2.25
C LYS A 44 -6.43 18.08 3.25
N ALA A 45 -7.70 18.05 2.83
CA ALA A 45 -8.82 17.60 3.66
C ALA A 45 -8.70 16.10 3.98
N ASP A 46 -8.51 15.28 2.94
CA ASP A 46 -8.34 13.82 3.10
C ASP A 46 -7.07 13.50 3.89
N LEU A 47 -6.00 14.28 3.75
CA LEU A 47 -4.78 14.10 4.53
C LEU A 47 -5.00 14.39 6.00
N LYS A 48 -5.82 15.40 6.32
CA LYS A 48 -6.20 15.71 7.70
C LYS A 48 -7.04 14.59 8.30
N LEU A 49 -7.98 14.03 7.55
CA LEU A 49 -8.79 12.88 7.96
C LEU A 49 -7.93 11.63 8.14
N TYR A 50 -7.09 11.32 7.16
CA TYR A 50 -6.11 10.22 7.18
C TYR A 50 -5.17 10.30 8.40
N ARG A 51 -4.70 11.51 8.74
CA ARG A 51 -3.85 11.73 9.92
C ARG A 51 -4.60 11.53 11.24
N LYS A 52 -5.89 11.92 11.30
CA LYS A 52 -6.72 11.85 12.51
C LYS A 52 -7.30 10.46 12.80
N GLY A 53 -7.46 9.60 11.79
CA GLY A 53 -8.08 8.28 11.94
C GLY A 53 -7.14 7.08 11.78
N LYS A 54 -7.69 5.88 11.98
CA LYS A 54 -7.10 4.59 11.55
C LYS A 54 -7.45 4.32 10.08
N SER A 55 -6.95 5.14 9.18
CA SER A 55 -7.22 4.94 7.75
C SER A 55 -6.28 3.89 7.17
N ASP A 56 -6.84 2.76 6.77
CA ASP A 56 -6.08 1.63 6.24
C ASP A 56 -5.63 1.83 4.79
N ARG A 57 -4.66 1.00 4.38
CA ARG A 57 -4.13 0.93 2.99
C ARG A 57 -5.22 0.72 1.93
N THR A 58 -6.36 0.16 2.32
CA THR A 58 -7.51 -0.13 1.44
C THR A 58 -8.55 0.99 1.41
N SER A 59 -8.33 2.09 2.12
CA SER A 59 -9.25 3.24 2.11
C SER A 59 -9.37 3.86 0.72
N ASP A 60 -10.54 4.45 0.44
CA ASP A 60 -10.84 5.03 -0.87
C ASP A 60 -10.00 6.27 -1.19
N TYR A 61 -9.36 6.88 -0.19
CA TYR A 61 -8.38 7.94 -0.37
C TYR A 61 -7.28 7.57 -1.36
N PHE A 62 -6.87 6.29 -1.40
CA PHE A 62 -5.76 5.82 -2.23
C PHE A 62 -6.19 5.20 -3.56
N LYS A 63 -7.46 5.33 -3.95
CA LYS A 63 -7.98 4.75 -5.19
C LYS A 63 -7.44 5.50 -6.42
N PRO A 64 -6.99 4.80 -7.46
CA PRO A 64 -6.64 5.45 -8.73
C PRO A 64 -7.91 6.02 -9.38
N THR A 65 -7.76 7.18 -10.03
CA THR A 65 -8.82 7.92 -10.75
C THR A 65 -8.35 8.13 -12.18
N PRO A 66 -9.23 8.23 -13.19
CA PRO A 66 -8.83 8.40 -14.60
C PRO A 66 -7.83 9.55 -14.84
N SER A 67 -7.82 10.57 -13.98
CA SER A 67 -6.89 11.71 -14.00
C SER A 67 -5.47 11.41 -13.52
N ASN A 68 -5.23 10.33 -12.79
CA ASN A 68 -3.95 10.00 -12.16
C ASN A 68 -3.30 8.70 -12.66
N VAL A 69 -3.91 8.09 -13.69
CA VAL A 69 -3.47 6.88 -14.38
C VAL A 69 -3.08 7.21 -15.81
N SER A 70 -2.03 6.54 -16.30
CA SER A 70 -1.65 6.61 -17.72
C SER A 70 -2.61 5.83 -18.63
N ASN A 71 -3.20 4.74 -18.15
CA ASN A 71 -4.16 3.92 -18.90
C ASN A 71 -5.43 3.63 -18.08
N PRO A 72 -6.57 4.26 -18.42
CA PRO A 72 -7.84 4.03 -17.73
C PRO A 72 -8.35 2.58 -17.78
N ALA A 73 -7.93 1.78 -18.77
CA ALA A 73 -8.33 0.38 -18.86
C ALA A 73 -7.85 -0.45 -17.66
N LEU A 74 -6.72 -0.06 -17.05
CA LEU A 74 -6.13 -0.73 -15.89
C LEU A 74 -6.94 -0.54 -14.60
N LEU A 75 -7.88 0.42 -14.57
CA LEU A 75 -8.77 0.61 -13.43
C LEU A 75 -9.73 -0.58 -13.21
N LYS A 76 -9.95 -1.39 -14.24
CA LYS A 76 -10.74 -2.63 -14.15
C LYS A 76 -9.93 -3.81 -13.60
N ASP A 77 -8.61 -3.70 -13.58
CA ASP A 77 -7.71 -4.74 -13.07
C ASP A 77 -7.54 -4.60 -11.55
N SER A 78 -8.03 -5.59 -10.81
CA SER A 78 -7.98 -5.58 -9.35
C SER A 78 -6.56 -5.68 -8.79
N THR A 79 -5.65 -6.32 -9.52
CA THR A 79 -4.23 -6.50 -9.15
C THR A 79 -3.51 -5.17 -9.30
N TYR A 80 -3.73 -4.47 -10.41
CA TYR A 80 -3.26 -3.10 -10.61
C TYR A 80 -3.76 -2.15 -9.50
N VAL A 81 -5.07 -2.14 -9.23
CA VAL A 81 -5.66 -1.25 -8.21
C VAL A 81 -5.08 -1.52 -6.81
N LYS A 82 -4.83 -2.79 -6.47
CA LYS A 82 -4.19 -3.18 -5.21
C LYS A 82 -2.74 -2.68 -5.12
N MET A 83 -1.96 -2.82 -6.20
CA MET A 83 -0.57 -2.34 -6.27
C MET A 83 -0.51 -0.82 -6.16
N TYR A 84 -1.36 -0.12 -6.92
CA TYR A 84 -1.48 1.35 -6.86
C TYR A 84 -1.77 1.83 -5.44
N ARG A 85 -2.80 1.27 -4.80
CA ARG A 85 -3.18 1.60 -3.41
C ARG A 85 -2.03 1.39 -2.43
N ASN A 86 -1.26 0.30 -2.60
CA ASN A 86 -0.09 0.02 -1.77
C ASN A 86 0.96 1.13 -1.88
N PHE A 87 1.34 1.48 -3.11
CA PHE A 87 2.36 2.50 -3.36
C PHE A 87 1.86 3.90 -2.93
N ALA A 88 0.60 4.23 -3.18
CA ALA A 88 -0.02 5.49 -2.79
C ALA A 88 -0.07 5.67 -1.26
N TYR A 89 -0.43 4.59 -0.55
CA TYR A 89 -0.38 4.54 0.91
C TYR A 89 1.05 4.71 1.43
N SER A 90 2.01 3.94 0.93
CA SER A 90 3.41 4.01 1.37
C SER A 90 3.99 5.43 1.21
N LYS A 91 3.78 6.05 0.04
CA LYS A 91 4.19 7.43 -0.23
C LYS A 91 3.58 8.44 0.76
N THR A 92 2.32 8.23 1.16
CA THR A 92 1.60 9.15 2.06
C THR A 92 1.95 8.90 3.53
N SER A 93 2.18 7.64 3.92
CA SER A 93 2.63 7.25 5.26
C SER A 93 3.98 7.85 5.61
N HIS A 94 4.93 7.87 4.66
CA HIS A 94 6.23 8.54 4.87
C HIS A 94 6.07 10.04 5.17
N ARG A 95 5.08 10.71 4.56
CA ARG A 95 4.74 12.11 4.86
C ARG A 95 4.00 12.32 6.18
N LYS A 96 3.47 11.27 6.79
CA LYS A 96 2.88 11.34 8.15
C LYS A 96 4.00 11.45 9.18
N GLY A 97 5.03 10.60 9.10
CA GLY A 97 6.18 10.62 10.02
C GLY A 97 7.11 11.83 9.83
N ALA A 98 7.38 12.26 8.59
CA ALA A 98 8.29 13.40 8.36
C ALA A 98 7.80 14.73 8.98
N GLY A 99 6.48 14.90 9.12
CA GLY A 99 5.91 16.07 9.81
C GLY A 99 6.19 16.06 11.31
N GLU A 100 6.23 14.89 11.95
CA GLU A 100 6.59 14.77 13.37
C GLU A 100 8.06 15.13 13.60
N TYR A 101 8.97 14.70 12.74
CA TYR A 101 10.39 15.06 12.86
C TYR A 101 10.64 16.57 12.80
N ILE A 102 9.96 17.30 11.92
CA ILE A 102 10.13 18.77 11.82
C ILE A 102 9.59 19.47 13.07
N ILE A 103 8.48 19.00 13.63
CA ILE A 103 7.90 19.58 14.86
C ILE A 103 8.82 19.31 16.06
N ILE A 104 9.35 18.10 16.18
CA ILE A 104 10.28 17.73 17.26
C ILE A 104 11.59 18.52 17.15
N ALA A 105 12.18 18.62 15.95
CA ALA A 105 13.40 19.38 15.73
C ALA A 105 13.19 20.89 16.01
N GLY A 106 12.06 21.45 15.60
CA GLY A 106 11.71 22.85 15.91
C GLY A 106 11.52 23.09 17.41
N ALA A 107 10.89 22.16 18.13
CA ALA A 107 10.68 22.27 19.58
C ALA A 107 12.01 22.21 20.37
N ILE A 108 12.96 21.37 19.95
CA ILE A 108 14.28 21.25 20.59
C ILE A 108 15.09 22.53 20.44
N VAL A 109 15.08 23.15 19.24
CA VAL A 109 15.83 24.40 18.98
C VAL A 109 15.29 25.57 19.82
N VAL A 110 13.96 25.67 19.97
CA VAL A 110 13.35 26.73 20.79
C VAL A 110 13.68 26.55 22.28
N LEU A 111 13.65 25.32 22.80
CA LEU A 111 14.00 25.05 24.20
C LEU A 111 15.46 25.37 24.51
N ALA A 112 16.39 25.00 23.62
CA ALA A 112 17.82 25.30 23.78
C ALA A 112 18.11 26.81 23.77
N GLY A 113 17.39 27.58 22.94
CA GLY A 113 17.51 29.04 22.91
C GLY A 113 17.02 29.70 24.19
N ILE A 114 15.91 29.22 24.76
CA ILE A 114 15.37 29.75 26.03
C ILE A 114 16.29 29.41 27.21
N SER A 115 16.84 28.19 27.27
CA SER A 115 17.77 27.83 28.35
C SER A 115 19.03 28.68 28.32
N ALA A 116 19.58 28.96 27.13
CA ALA A 116 20.77 29.80 26.99
C ALA A 116 20.53 31.26 27.40
N LEU A 117 19.31 31.77 27.19
CA LEU A 117 18.92 33.14 27.55
C LEU A 117 18.67 33.31 29.05
N ILE A 118 18.26 32.26 29.76
CA ILE A 118 18.05 32.28 31.21
C ILE A 118 19.37 32.13 31.98
N THR A 119 20.38 31.50 31.37
CA THR A 119 21.72 31.32 31.96
C THR A 119 22.72 32.47 31.67
N LEU A 120 22.32 33.51 30.93
CA LEU A 120 23.14 34.70 30.65
C LEU A 120 22.91 35.81 31.69
#